data_AF-E9SEJ7-F1
#
_entry.id   AF-E9SEJ7-F1
#
_cell.length_a   1.000
_cell.length_b   1.000
_cell.length_c   1.000
_cell.angle_alpha   90.00
_cell.angle_beta   90.00
_cell.angle_gamma   90.00
#
_symmetry.space_group_name_H-M   'P 1'
#
loop_
_entity.id
_entity.type
_entity.pdbx_description
1 polymer ?
#
loop_
_entity_poly.entity_id
_entity_poly.type
_entity_poly.pdbx_seq_one_letter_code
_entity_poly.pdbx_strand_id
1 'polypeptide(L)'
;MNKIAKKILTFAAATTMATTTAFVASAGYGHSTDKFDYGMTRFLLASGQYSNFYCKVQKHTATAIVKRNGDGGFTDKDKKEAKKGKWAKAETQKYLYYDEYNSYYDHPGGVK
;
A
#
# COMPACT_ATOMS: atom_id res chain seq x y z
N MET A 1 -14.33 -38.08 17.45
CA MET A 1 -13.89 -36.87 16.71
C MET A 1 -12.68 -37.22 15.86
N ASN A 2 -12.85 -37.15 14.54
CA ASN A 2 -11.95 -37.77 13.56
C ASN A 2 -10.61 -37.02 13.47
N LYS A 3 -9.47 -37.74 13.54
CA LYS A 3 -8.10 -37.17 13.64
C LYS A 3 -7.69 -36.26 12.47
N ILE A 4 -8.49 -36.22 11.41
CA ILE A 4 -8.29 -35.40 10.21
C ILE A 4 -8.68 -33.93 10.47
N ALA A 5 -9.71 -33.67 11.28
CA ALA A 5 -10.21 -32.31 11.51
C ALA A 5 -9.21 -31.43 12.29
N LYS A 6 -8.35 -32.02 13.13
CA LYS A 6 -7.33 -31.29 13.90
C LYS A 6 -6.14 -30.82 13.04
N LYS A 7 -5.86 -31.49 11.91
CA LYS A 7 -4.75 -31.12 11.03
C LYS A 7 -5.11 -29.95 10.10
N ILE A 8 -6.38 -29.80 9.74
CA ILE A 8 -6.84 -28.69 8.88
C ILE A 8 -6.87 -27.37 9.67
N LEU A 9 -7.24 -27.40 10.96
CA LEU A 9 -7.24 -26.19 11.79
C LEU A 9 -5.84 -25.65 12.12
N THR A 10 -4.81 -26.50 12.07
CA THR A 10 -3.42 -26.08 12.36
C THR A 10 -2.72 -25.52 11.11
N PHE A 11 -3.18 -25.88 9.91
CA PHE A 11 -2.64 -25.35 8.66
C PHE A 11 -3.17 -23.95 8.31
N ALA A 12 -4.30 -23.54 8.88
CA ALA A 12 -4.87 -22.20 8.67
C ALA A 12 -4.26 -21.11 9.57
N ALA A 13 -3.52 -21.48 10.62
CA ALA A 13 -2.96 -20.54 11.59
C ALA A 13 -1.46 -20.23 11.38
N ALA A 14 -0.82 -20.83 10.37
CA ALA A 14 0.63 -20.79 10.18
C ALA A 14 1.08 -20.23 8.82
N THR A 15 0.25 -19.41 8.17
CA THR A 15 0.68 -18.64 6.99
C THR A 15 0.72 -17.15 7.29
N THR A 16 1.19 -16.81 8.48
CA THR A 16 1.74 -15.50 8.82
C THR A 16 3.14 -15.38 8.22
N MET A 17 3.30 -15.63 6.91
CA MET A 17 4.56 -15.38 6.22
C MET A 17 4.52 -13.98 5.63
N ALA A 18 5.10 -13.09 6.43
CA ALA A 18 5.60 -11.79 6.07
C ALA A 18 6.14 -11.75 4.63
N THR A 19 5.55 -10.88 3.82
CA THR A 19 6.20 -10.33 2.63
C THR A 19 5.86 -8.84 2.56
N THR A 20 6.24 -8.11 3.61
CA THR A 20 6.48 -6.66 3.52
C THR A 20 7.92 -6.45 3.07
N THR A 21 8.15 -6.55 1.77
CA THR A 21 9.36 -5.99 1.16
C THR A 21 8.93 -5.28 -0.11
N ALA A 22 8.63 -4.00 0.05
CA ALA A 22 8.66 -3.07 -1.06
C ALA A 22 9.56 -1.90 -0.61
N PHE A 23 10.86 -2.06 -0.81
CA PHE A 23 11.82 -0.96 -0.85
C PHE A 23 12.02 -0.60 -2.31
N VAL A 24 11.26 0.37 -2.80
CA VAL A 24 11.58 1.12 -4.01
C VAL A 24 11.85 2.53 -3.52
N ALA A 25 13.10 2.74 -3.15
CA ALA A 25 13.68 4.06 -3.06
C ALA A 25 13.81 4.62 -4.48
N SER A 26 12.75 5.23 -5.01
CA SER A 26 12.83 5.96 -6.27
C SER A 26 13.28 7.40 -6.00
N ALA A 27 14.58 7.61 -6.19
CA ALA A 27 15.22 8.81 -6.70
C ALA A 27 14.77 10.18 -6.13
N GLY A 28 15.47 10.58 -5.05
CA GLY A 28 16.26 11.82 -5.06
C GLY A 28 15.53 13.15 -5.14
N TYR A 29 14.77 13.54 -4.11
CA TYR A 29 14.56 14.94 -3.66
C TYR A 29 14.06 14.95 -2.20
N GLY A 30 14.58 14.04 -1.37
CA GLY A 30 14.08 13.81 -0.01
C GLY A 30 14.78 14.70 1.00
N HIS A 31 14.02 15.45 1.79
CA HIS A 31 14.56 15.98 3.04
C HIS A 31 15.03 14.77 3.87
N SER A 32 16.14 14.88 4.60
CA SER A 32 16.71 13.76 5.38
C SER A 32 15.75 13.16 6.42
N THR A 33 14.62 13.83 6.69
CA THR A 33 13.57 13.41 7.62
C THR A 33 12.33 12.81 6.96
N ASP A 34 12.30 12.73 5.63
CA ASP A 34 11.15 12.21 4.90
C ASP A 34 11.04 10.69 5.11
N LYS A 35 9.81 10.19 5.24
CA LYS A 35 9.53 8.77 5.42
C LYS A 35 8.45 8.33 4.46
N PHE A 36 8.71 7.24 3.75
CA PHE A 36 7.77 6.63 2.83
C PHE A 36 7.60 5.16 3.19
N ASP A 37 6.35 4.72 3.29
CA ASP A 37 5.97 3.35 3.61
C ASP A 37 4.76 2.97 2.75
N TYR A 38 4.82 1.82 2.11
CA TYR A 38 3.77 1.38 1.20
C TYR A 38 3.75 -0.14 1.11
N GLY A 39 2.60 -0.68 0.71
CA GLY A 39 2.41 -2.12 0.64
C GLY A 39 0.97 -2.49 0.38
N MET A 40 0.62 -3.72 0.71
CA MET A 40 -0.74 -4.23 0.52
C MET A 40 -1.44 -4.38 1.87
N THR A 41 -2.70 -3.95 1.95
CA THR A 41 -3.57 -4.28 3.07
C THR A 41 -4.35 -5.54 2.73
N ARG A 42 -4.22 -6.61 3.53
CA ARG A 42 -4.94 -7.88 3.30
C ARG A 42 -6.10 -8.00 4.29
N PHE A 43 -7.26 -8.43 3.80
CA PHE A 43 -8.40 -8.79 4.63
C PHE A 43 -9.13 -10.00 4.05
N LEU A 44 -9.10 -11.12 4.79
CA LEU A 44 -9.66 -12.42 4.41
C LEU A 44 -9.22 -12.90 3.02
N LEU A 45 -9.92 -12.47 1.97
CA LEU A 45 -9.71 -12.88 0.57
C LEU A 45 -9.45 -11.70 -0.37
N ALA A 46 -9.51 -10.47 0.14
CA ALA A 46 -9.31 -9.26 -0.65
C ALA A 46 -8.06 -8.52 -0.20
N SER A 47 -7.36 -7.92 -1.14
CA SER A 47 -6.24 -7.01 -0.86
C SER A 47 -6.49 -5.64 -1.46
N GLY A 48 -6.04 -4.61 -0.75
CA GLY A 48 -5.89 -3.26 -1.25
C GLY A 48 -4.43 -2.86 -1.19
N GLN A 49 -4.14 -1.64 -1.60
CA GLN A 49 -2.82 -1.06 -1.48
C GLN A 49 -2.88 0.17 -0.57
N TYR A 50 -1.87 0.32 0.29
CA TYR A 50 -1.64 1.55 1.03
C TYR A 50 -0.36 2.26 0.56
N SER A 51 -0.36 3.57 0.74
CA SER A 51 0.76 4.47 0.49
C SER A 51 0.78 5.56 1.57
N ASN A 52 1.81 5.56 2.39
CA ASN A 52 2.02 6.48 3.50
C ASN A 52 3.26 7.31 3.24
N PHE A 53 3.11 8.63 3.25
CA PHE A 53 4.24 9.55 3.13
C PHE A 53 4.21 10.58 4.25
N TYR A 54 5.38 10.87 4.81
CA TYR A 54 5.61 11.90 5.82
C TYR A 54 6.74 12.79 5.38
N CYS A 55 6.48 14.09 5.33
CA CYS A 55 7.50 15.11 5.24
C CYS A 55 7.35 16.10 6.40
N LYS A 56 8.43 16.36 7.13
CA LYS A 56 8.45 17.33 8.25
C LYS A 56 8.50 18.78 7.74
N VAL A 57 9.03 19.00 6.54
CA VAL A 57 9.42 20.32 6.07
C VAL A 57 8.30 21.01 5.32
N GLN A 58 7.62 20.28 4.44
CA GLN A 58 6.62 20.85 3.55
C GLN A 58 5.38 19.99 3.39
N LYS A 59 4.37 20.59 2.74
CA LYS A 59 3.15 19.92 2.33
C LYS A 59 3.49 18.83 1.32
N HIS A 60 2.77 17.72 1.37
CA HIS A 60 3.08 16.53 0.58
C HIS A 60 1.85 15.67 0.32
N THR A 61 1.96 14.72 -0.61
CA THR A 61 0.91 13.80 -0.99
C THR A 61 1.42 12.36 -1.06
N ALA A 62 0.53 11.41 -0.80
CA ALA A 62 0.72 9.99 -1.02
C ALA A 62 -0.40 9.47 -1.94
N THR A 63 -0.09 8.52 -2.80
CA THR A 63 -1.03 7.94 -3.77
C THR A 63 -0.88 6.43 -3.80
N ALA A 64 -1.99 5.71 -3.66
CA ALA A 64 -2.08 4.26 -3.84
C ALA A 64 -2.98 3.95 -5.04
N ILE A 65 -2.60 2.98 -5.88
CA ILE A 65 -3.31 2.64 -7.12
C ILE A 65 -3.29 1.13 -7.33
N VAL A 66 -4.46 0.51 -7.42
CA VAL A 66 -4.60 -0.88 -7.90
C VAL A 66 -5.31 -0.91 -9.24
N LYS A 67 -4.91 -1.82 -10.11
CA LYS A 67 -5.46 -1.94 -11.46
C LYS A 67 -5.67 -3.39 -11.86
N ARG A 68 -6.79 -3.64 -12.51
CA ARG A 68 -7.15 -4.91 -13.14
C ARG A 68 -7.33 -4.70 -14.64
N ASN A 69 -6.72 -5.55 -15.43
CA ASN A 69 -6.79 -5.59 -16.88
C ASN A 69 -7.81 -6.65 -17.34
N GLY A 70 -8.27 -6.55 -18.59
CA GLY A 70 -9.22 -7.50 -19.19
C GLY A 70 -10.69 -7.21 -18.88
N ASP A 71 -11.56 -8.21 -19.07
CA ASP A 71 -13.01 -8.07 -18.89
C ASP A 71 -13.36 -7.79 -17.41
N GLY A 72 -14.07 -6.68 -17.18
CA GLY A 72 -14.30 -6.15 -15.83
C GLY A 72 -13.09 -5.42 -15.23
N GLY A 73 -12.15 -5.00 -16.07
CA GLY A 73 -10.99 -4.20 -15.67
C GLY A 73 -11.37 -2.88 -14.99
N PHE A 74 -10.53 -2.46 -14.05
CA PHE A 74 -10.74 -1.23 -13.30
C PHE A 74 -9.40 -0.62 -12.89
N THR A 75 -9.46 0.65 -12.49
CA THR A 75 -8.38 1.31 -11.75
C THR A 75 -9.00 1.96 -10.53
N ASP A 76 -8.53 1.59 -9.35
CA ASP A 76 -8.87 2.27 -8.11
C ASP A 76 -7.66 3.02 -7.58
N LYS A 77 -7.89 4.27 -7.18
CA LYS A 77 -6.85 5.21 -6.82
C LYS A 77 -7.33 6.05 -5.65
N ASP A 78 -6.53 6.04 -4.58
CA ASP A 78 -6.65 7.02 -3.50
C ASP A 78 -5.44 7.95 -3.52
N LYS A 79 -5.67 9.25 -3.34
CA LYS A 79 -4.63 10.26 -3.19
C LYS A 79 -4.96 11.09 -1.96
N LYS A 80 -4.05 11.08 -0.99
CA LYS A 80 -4.16 11.92 0.19
C LYS A 80 -3.06 12.96 0.24
N GLU A 81 -3.44 14.10 0.77
CA GLU A 81 -2.56 15.23 1.00
C GLU A 81 -2.44 15.47 2.50
N ALA A 82 -1.24 15.87 2.93
CA ALA A 82 -0.99 16.26 4.31
C ALA A 82 -0.15 17.54 4.38
N LYS A 83 -0.41 18.31 5.44
CA LYS A 83 0.43 19.44 5.82
C LYS A 83 1.78 18.93 6.34
N LYS A 84 2.77 19.83 6.38
CA LYS A 84 4.09 19.54 6.96
C LYS A 84 3.98 18.92 8.37
N GLY A 85 4.82 17.93 8.65
CA GLY A 85 4.87 17.24 9.94
C GLY A 85 3.68 16.32 10.23
N LYS A 86 2.88 15.97 9.22
CA LYS A 86 1.80 14.99 9.31
C LYS A 86 2.02 13.89 8.28
N TRP A 87 1.32 12.76 8.42
CA TRP A 87 1.34 11.68 7.44
C TRP A 87 0.21 11.89 6.44
N ALA A 88 0.53 11.85 5.15
CA ALA A 88 -0.42 11.56 4.08
C ALA A 88 -0.60 10.04 3.99
N LYS A 89 -1.82 9.53 4.12
CA LYS A 89 -2.11 8.09 4.15
C LYS A 89 -3.19 7.74 3.13
N ALA A 90 -2.79 7.26 1.97
CA ALA A 90 -3.70 6.81 0.92
C ALA A 90 -3.91 5.30 1.01
N GLU A 91 -5.15 4.85 0.81
CA GLU A 91 -5.49 3.44 0.76
C GLU A 91 -6.57 3.19 -0.30
N THR A 92 -6.35 2.23 -1.18
CA THR A 92 -7.37 1.78 -2.14
C THR A 92 -8.42 0.93 -1.44
N GLN A 93 -9.54 0.71 -2.10
CA GLN A 93 -10.47 -0.36 -1.74
C GLN A 93 -9.77 -1.73 -1.85
N LYS A 94 -10.40 -2.73 -1.23
CA LYS A 94 -9.91 -4.10 -1.23
C LYS A 94 -10.64 -4.90 -2.30
N TYR A 95 -9.89 -5.57 -3.16
CA TYR A 95 -10.40 -6.40 -4.24
C TYR A 95 -9.88 -7.82 -4.13
N LEU A 96 -10.69 -8.79 -4.57
CA LEU A 96 -10.28 -10.20 -4.60
C LEU A 96 -9.10 -10.43 -5.57
N TYR A 97 -9.06 -9.65 -6.65
CA TYR A 97 -8.10 -9.82 -7.73
C TYR A 97 -7.82 -8.46 -8.42
N TYR A 98 -6.55 -8.17 -8.62
CA TYR A 98 -6.01 -7.10 -9.45
C TYR A 98 -4.63 -7.54 -9.95
N ASP A 99 -4.18 -6.96 -11.05
CA ASP A 99 -2.95 -7.38 -11.74
C ASP A 99 -1.77 -6.49 -11.38
N GLU A 100 -2.03 -5.23 -11.02
CA GLU A 100 -1.01 -4.23 -10.78
C GLU A 100 -1.32 -3.43 -9.50
N TYR A 101 -0.27 -3.05 -8.77
CA TYR A 101 -0.34 -2.11 -7.67
C TYR A 101 0.83 -1.12 -7.73
N ASN A 102 0.57 0.17 -7.50
CA ASN A 102 1.55 1.23 -7.66
C ASN A 102 1.43 2.30 -6.56
N SER A 103 2.55 2.67 -5.95
CA SER A 103 2.63 3.66 -4.87
C SER A 103 3.48 4.85 -5.27
N TYR A 104 2.99 6.06 -5.01
CA TYR A 104 3.71 7.31 -5.30
C TYR A 104 3.62 8.27 -4.13
N TYR A 105 4.62 9.14 -4.00
CA TYR A 105 4.57 10.32 -3.16
C TYR A 105 5.04 11.54 -3.94
N ASP A 106 4.60 12.72 -3.52
CA ASP A 106 4.96 13.97 -4.18
C ASP A 106 4.91 15.16 -3.20
N HIS A 107 5.69 16.19 -3.50
CA HIS A 107 5.62 17.49 -2.86
C HIS A 107 4.95 18.48 -3.83
N PRO A 108 3.68 18.87 -3.60
CA PRO A 108 2.99 19.80 -4.48
C PRO A 108 3.73 21.14 -4.49
N GLY A 109 4.36 21.46 -5.63
CA GLY A 109 5.18 22.65 -5.80
C GLY A 109 6.67 22.40 -5.95
N GLY A 110 7.12 21.17 -6.21
CA GLY A 110 8.48 20.90 -6.69
C GLY A 110 8.76 21.75 -7.93
N VAL A 111 9.46 22.87 -7.73
CA VAL A 111 10.03 23.66 -8.82
C VAL A 111 11.02 22.74 -9.53
N LYS A 112 10.77 22.49 -10.82
CA LYS A 112 11.66 21.77 -11.71
C LYS A 112 13.00 22.48 -11.83
#